data_AF-A0A9Q3MCF5-F1
#
_entry.id   AF-A0A9Q3MCF5-F1
#
_cell.length_a   1.000
_cell.length_b   1.000
_cell.length_c   1.000
_cell.angle_alpha   90.00
_cell.angle_beta   90.00
_cell.angle_gamma   90.00
#
_symmetry.space_group_name_H-M   'P 1'
#
loop_
_entity.id
_entity.type
_entity.pdbx_description
1 polymer ?
#
loop_
_entity_poly.entity_id
_entity_poly.type
_entity_poly.pdbx_seq_one_letter_code
_entity_poly.pdbx_strand_id
1 'polypeptide(L)' 'MPASRKPGKVFYTLRPSREGLPAFSDIRLPDGTIIRRVDTTIHKRALSNAAKALKERLDR' A
#
# COMPACT_ATOMS: atom_id res chain seq x y z
N MET A 1 13.07 14.74 -26.84
CA MET A 1 12.43 15.32 -25.64
C MET A 1 11.98 14.18 -24.74
N PRO A 2 12.58 13.95 -23.56
CA PRO A 2 12.00 12.99 -22.62
C PRO A 2 10.67 13.60 -22.14
N ALA A 3 9.57 12.87 -22.35
CA ALA A 3 8.26 13.27 -21.86
C ALA A 3 8.35 13.57 -20.37
N SER A 4 7.91 14.77 -19.97
CA SER A 4 7.73 15.17 -18.57
C SER A 4 7.01 14.05 -17.82
N ARG A 5 7.74 13.30 -17.00
CA ARG A 5 7.19 12.21 -16.18
C ARG A 5 6.37 12.86 -15.07
N LYS A 6 5.11 13.20 -15.38
CA LYS A 6 4.12 13.49 -14.33
C LYS A 6 4.19 12.34 -13.31
N PRO A 7 4.20 12.63 -12.00
CA PRO A 7 4.27 11.59 -10.99
C PRO A 7 3.09 10.63 -11.22
N GLY A 8 3.40 9.39 -11.62
CA GLY A 8 2.39 8.37 -11.88
C GLY A 8 1.52 8.19 -10.64
N LYS A 9 0.20 8.17 -10.84
CA LYS A 9 -0.75 8.02 -9.74
C LYS A 9 -0.59 6.64 -9.12
N VAL A 10 -0.59 6.55 -7.79
CA VAL A 10 -0.52 5.27 -7.06
C VAL A 10 -1.90 4.93 -6.52
N PHE A 11 -2.45 3.80 -6.95
CA PHE A 11 -3.68 3.23 -6.43
C PHE A 11 -3.37 2.05 -5.53
N TYR A 12 -3.85 2.11 -4.29
CA TYR A 12 -3.74 1.02 -3.33
C TYR A 12 -4.93 0.10 -3.44
N THR A 13 -4.67 -1.20 -3.51
CA THR A 13 -5.71 -2.23 -3.45
C THR A 13 -5.31 -3.32 -2.47
N LEU A 14 -6.29 -3.88 -1.76
CA LEU A 14 -6.07 -4.99 -0.85
C LEU A 14 -6.23 -6.31 -1.61
N ARG A 15 -5.27 -7.22 -1.45
CA ARG A 15 -5.34 -8.57 -2.00
C ARG A 15 -5.44 -9.60 -0.86
N PRO A 16 -6.20 -10.69 -1.04
CA PRO A 16 -6.21 -11.79 -0.09
C PRO A 16 -4.80 -12.28 0.21
N SER A 17 -4.58 -12.60 1.49
CA SER A 17 -3.32 -13.19 1.97
C SER A 17 -3.13 -14.56 1.36
N ARG A 18 -1.95 -14.80 0.78
CA ARG A 18 -1.57 -16.08 0.18
C ARG A 18 -0.10 -16.35 0.46
N GLU A 19 0.20 -17.58 0.86
CA GLU A 19 1.56 -18.05 1.08
C GLU A 19 2.37 -18.00 -0.23
N GLY A 20 3.66 -17.67 -0.11
CA GLY A 20 4.57 -17.56 -1.25
C GLY A 20 4.45 -16.27 -2.08
N LEU A 21 3.50 -15.37 -1.79
CA LEU A 21 3.39 -14.07 -2.48
C LEU A 21 3.98 -12.92 -1.65
N PRO A 22 4.65 -11.94 -2.27
CA PRO A 22 5.28 -10.82 -1.55
C PRO A 22 4.24 -9.89 -0.94
N ALA A 23 4.50 -9.38 0.27
CA ALA A 23 3.64 -8.45 1.02
C ALA A 23 3.07 -7.29 0.18
N PHE A 24 3.91 -6.79 -0.73
CA PHE A 24 3.57 -5.74 -1.69
C PHE A 24 3.86 -6.24 -3.10
N SER A 25 2.99 -5.90 -4.04
CA SER A 25 3.26 -6.09 -5.46
C SER A 25 2.73 -4.91 -6.25
N ASP A 26 3.53 -4.43 -7.19
CA ASP A 26 3.20 -3.27 -8.01
C ASP A 26 2.92 -3.72 -9.44
N ILE A 27 1.80 -3.26 -10.01
CA ILE A 27 1.51 -3.36 -11.44
C ILE A 27 1.69 -1.97 -12.02
N ARG A 28 2.60 -1.84 -12.99
CA ARG A 28 2.85 -0.58 -13.69
C ARG A 28 2.04 -0.55 -14.98
N LEU A 29 1.23 0.49 -15.15
CA LEU A 29 0.47 0.75 -16.37
C LEU A 29 1.30 1.60 -17.35
N PRO A 30 0.99 1.57 -18.67
CA PRO A 30 1.75 2.31 -19.68
C PRO A 30 1.76 3.84 -19.50
N ASP A 31 0.74 4.39 -18.84
CA ASP A 31 0.63 5.80 -18.48
C ASP A 31 1.49 6.19 -17.25
N GLY A 32 2.22 5.22 -16.67
CA GLY A 32 3.03 5.39 -15.47
C GLY A 32 2.26 5.20 -14.17
N THR A 33 0.95 4.93 -14.21
CA THR A 33 0.14 4.63 -13.03
C THR A 33 0.61 3.33 -12.37
N ILE A 34 0.63 3.29 -11.03
CA ILE A 34 1.01 2.10 -10.25
C ILE A 34 -0.21 1.60 -9.48
N ILE A 35 -0.61 0.35 -9.72
CA ILE A 35 -1.55 -0.36 -8.86
C ILE A 35 -0.75 -1.16 -7.85
N ARG A 36 -0.68 -0.67 -6.63
CA ARG A 36 0.00 -1.33 -5.50
C ARG A 36 -0.97 -2.22 -4.76
N ARG A 37 -0.77 -3.53 -4.88
CA ARG A 37 -1.54 -4.54 -4.17
C ARG A 37 -0.85 -4.89 -2.85
N VAL A 38 -1.58 -4.79 -1.75
CA VAL A 38 -1.08 -5.03 -0.40
C VAL A 38 -1.79 -6.22 0.19
N ASP A 39 -1.01 -7.10 0.83
CA ASP A 39 -1.54 -8.23 1.59
C ASP A 39 -2.50 -7.76 2.70
N THR A 40 -3.71 -8.33 2.72
CA THR A 40 -4.76 -7.96 3.69
C THR A 40 -4.34 -8.16 5.14
N THR A 41 -3.55 -9.20 5.44
CA THR A 41 -3.14 -9.53 6.82
C THR A 41 -2.15 -8.48 7.33
N ILE A 42 -1.20 -8.10 6.48
CA ILE A 42 -0.21 -7.06 6.80
C ILE A 42 -0.89 -5.71 6.94
N HIS A 43 -1.82 -5.38 6.05
CA HIS A 43 -2.59 -4.14 6.14
C HIS A 43 -3.37 -4.05 7.46
N LYS A 44 -4.10 -5.12 7.84
CA LYS A 44 -4.85 -5.15 9.11
C LYS A 44 -3.94 -5.03 10.32
N ARG A 45 -2.77 -5.69 10.30
CA ARG A 45 -1.77 -5.58 11.38
C ARG A 45 -1.24 -4.17 11.52
N ALA A 46 -0.88 -3.52 10.41
CA ALA A 46 -0.44 -2.14 10.40
C ALA A 46 -1.52 -1.18 10.94
N LEU A 47 -2.77 -1.39 10.53
CA LEU A 47 -3.91 -0.60 11.01
C LEU A 47 -4.13 -0.77 12.52
N SER A 48 -4.06 -2.01 13.03
CA SER A 48 -4.17 -2.28 14.46
C SER A 48 -3.06 -1.59 15.26
N ASN A 49 -1.81 -1.65 14.78
CA ASN A 49 -0.68 -0.98 15.42
C ASN A 49 -0.85 0.55 15.40
N ALA A 50 -1.29 1.12 14.29
CA ALA A 50 -1.56 2.55 14.17
C ALA A 50 -2.66 3.00 15.14
N ALA A 51 -3.73 2.21 15.28
CA ALA A 51 -4.80 2.48 16.23
C ALA A 51 -4.31 2.45 17.69
N LYS A 52 -3.47 1.47 18.05
CA LYS A 52 -2.83 1.42 19.39
C LYS A 52 -1.96 2.65 19.65
N ALA A 53 -1.09 2.99 18.71
CA ALA A 53 -0.21 4.15 18.83
C ALA A 53 -1.00 5.47 18.91
N LEU A 54 -2.13 5.58 18.20
CA LEU A 54 -3.01 6.73 18.31
C LEU A 54 -3.66 6.82 19.70
N LYS A 55 -4.15 5.70 20.22
CA LYS A 55 -4.75 5.64 21.56
C LYS A 55 -3.73 6.05 22.64
N GLU A 56 -2.54 5.48 22.61
CA GLU A 56 -1.45 5.81 23.56
C GLU A 56 -1.06 7.30 23.52
N ARG A 57 -1.17 7.96 22.35
CA ARG A 57 -0.92 9.39 22.21
C ARG A 57 -2.03 10.27 22.77
N LEU A 58 -3.28 9.79 22.75
CA LEU A 58 -4.44 10.53 23.27
C LEU A 58 -4.58 10.38 24.79
N ASP A 59 -4.13 9.26 25.34
CA ASP A 59 -4.16 8.98 26.78
C ASP A 59 -3.01 9.68 27.56
N ARG A 60 -2.11 10.42 26.86
CA ARG A 60 -0.96 11.13 27.42
C ARG A 60 -1.18 12.64 27.44
#